data_AF-A0A9N9BVP1-F1
#
_entry.id   AF-A0A9N9BVP1-F1
#
_cell.length_a   1.000
_cell.length_b   1.000
_cell.length_c   1.000
_cell.angle_alpha   90.00
_cell.angle_beta   90.00
_cell.angle_gamma   90.00
#
_symmetry.space_group_name_H-M   'P 1'
#
loop_
_entity.id
_entity.type
_entity.pdbx_description
1 polymer ?
#
loop_
_entity_poly.entity_id
_entity_poly.type
_entity_poly.pdbx_seq_one_letter_code
_entity_poly.pdbx_strand_id
1 'polypeptide(L)'
;MNLTQIRRFSTKSLIPPALSVKQAGTSAVQGARFAKLVDFYQKIPKGPRVDPVPTSLAGKYKAKYFETGSPAPILHVILALGLMGYTIDYNLHLSEYFHRRKEGSL
;
A
#
# COMPACT_ATOMS: atom_id res chain seq x y z
N MET A 1 28.82 13.92 52.33
CA MET A 1 27.50 13.72 51.71
C MET A 1 27.59 12.52 50.77
N ASN A 2 26.98 11.38 51.10
CA ASN A 2 27.00 10.21 50.22
C ASN A 2 25.58 9.62 50.17
N LEU A 3 24.97 9.62 48.98
CA LEU A 3 23.57 9.25 48.77
C LEU A 3 23.45 7.74 48.59
N THR A 4 22.79 7.07 49.55
CA THR A 4 22.43 5.66 49.45
C THR A 4 21.31 5.49 48.42
N GLN A 5 21.62 4.98 47.22
CA GLN A 5 20.60 4.63 46.23
C GLN A 5 19.91 3.31 46.60
N ILE A 6 18.66 3.40 47.07
CA ILE A 6 17.79 2.25 47.28
C ILE A 6 17.20 1.84 45.93
N ARG A 7 17.69 0.74 45.33
CA ARG A 7 17.07 0.14 44.14
C ARG A 7 15.82 -0.64 44.56
N ARG A 8 14.64 -0.12 44.26
CA ARG A 8 13.36 -0.84 44.43
C ARG A 8 13.21 -1.85 43.29
N PHE A 9 13.27 -3.15 43.58
CA PHE A 9 12.89 -4.18 42.62
C PHE A 9 11.38 -4.09 42.35
N SER A 10 11.01 -3.60 41.16
CA SER A 10 9.63 -3.66 40.66
C SER A 10 9.33 -5.09 40.24
N THR A 11 8.51 -5.81 41.01
CA THR A 11 7.99 -7.14 40.65
C THR A 11 6.88 -7.09 39.59
N LYS A 12 6.64 -5.94 38.98
CA LYS A 12 5.69 -5.80 37.86
C LYS A 12 6.39 -6.14 36.54
N SER A 13 6.55 -7.44 36.26
CA SER A 13 6.65 -8.06 34.91
C SER A 13 7.42 -9.39 34.95
N LEU A 14 6.97 -10.37 35.74
CA LEU A 14 7.37 -11.77 35.53
C LEU A 14 6.30 -12.58 34.77
N ILE A 15 5.18 -11.94 34.43
CA ILE A 15 4.15 -12.52 33.57
C ILE A 15 4.31 -11.84 32.22
N PRO A 16 4.97 -12.47 31.25
CA PRO A 16 5.03 -11.93 29.91
C PRO A 16 3.59 -11.85 29.37
N PRO A 17 3.17 -10.69 28.83
CA PRO A 17 1.79 -10.43 28.41
C PRO A 17 1.30 -11.36 27.28
N ALA A 18 2.21 -12.12 26.66
CA ALA A 18 1.91 -13.06 25.58
C ALA A 18 1.74 -14.53 26.03
N LEU A 19 2.19 -14.90 27.24
CA LEU A 19 1.96 -16.26 27.75
C LEU A 19 0.52 -16.42 28.23
N SER A 20 -0.05 -15.42 28.89
CA SER A 20 -1.46 -15.45 29.30
C SER A 20 -2.42 -15.49 28.11
N VAL A 21 -2.12 -14.79 27.01
CA VAL A 21 -2.98 -14.81 25.80
C VAL A 21 -2.84 -16.13 25.01
N LYS A 22 -1.66 -16.77 25.05
CA LYS A 22 -1.47 -18.11 24.43
C LYS A 22 -1.91 -19.27 25.33
N GLN A 23 -1.94 -19.11 26.66
CA GLN A 23 -2.36 -20.14 27.64
C GLN A 23 -3.78 -19.95 28.20
N ALA A 24 -4.48 -18.85 27.87
CA ALA A 24 -5.88 -18.64 28.26
C ALA A 24 -6.87 -19.64 27.61
N GLY A 25 -6.41 -20.52 26.72
CA GLY A 25 -7.16 -21.70 26.28
C GLY A 25 -6.53 -22.94 26.88
N THR A 26 -7.16 -23.50 27.90
CA THR A 26 -6.82 -24.83 28.42
C THR A 26 -6.87 -25.82 27.25
N SER A 27 -5.72 -26.40 26.89
CA SER A 27 -5.44 -27.25 25.73
C SER A 27 -5.46 -26.59 24.33
N ALA A 28 -4.37 -26.82 23.59
CA ALA A 28 -4.25 -26.47 22.17
C ALA A 28 -5.38 -27.07 21.30
N VAL A 29 -5.98 -28.18 21.76
CA VAL A 29 -7.08 -28.87 21.09
C VAL A 29 -8.39 -28.09 21.23
N GLN A 30 -8.71 -27.54 22.40
CA GLN A 30 -9.88 -26.68 22.57
C GLN A 30 -9.75 -25.39 21.75
N GLY A 31 -8.58 -24.75 21.75
CA GLY A 31 -8.33 -23.54 20.94
C GLY A 31 -8.55 -23.78 19.43
N ALA A 32 -8.10 -24.91 18.90
CA ALA A 32 -8.32 -25.29 17.51
C ALA A 32 -9.81 -25.57 17.19
N ARG A 33 -10.59 -26.12 18.13
CA ARG A 33 -12.04 -26.31 17.97
C ARG A 33 -12.79 -24.98 17.97
N PHE A 34 -12.44 -24.06 18.87
CA PHE A 34 -13.01 -22.72 18.89
C PHE A 34 -12.66 -21.92 17.63
N ALA A 35 -11.43 -22.04 17.10
CA ALA A 35 -11.04 -21.40 15.84
C ALA A 35 -11.92 -21.85 14.66
N LYS A 36 -12.26 -23.13 14.57
CA LYS A 36 -13.19 -23.66 13.55
C LYS A 36 -14.61 -23.11 13.70
N LEU A 37 -15.09 -22.93 14.94
CA LEU A 37 -16.40 -22.33 15.19
C LEU A 37 -16.42 -20.85 14.78
N VAL A 38 -15.39 -20.09 15.14
CA VAL A 38 -15.26 -18.68 14.73
C VAL A 38 -15.19 -18.57 13.20
N ASP A 39 -14.38 -19.41 12.56
CA ASP A 39 -14.25 -19.47 11.10
C ASP A 39 -15.58 -19.83 10.42
N PHE A 40 -16.33 -20.78 10.97
CA PHE A 40 -17.67 -21.13 10.51
C PHE A 40 -18.60 -19.92 10.54
N TYR A 41 -18.70 -19.20 11.66
CA TYR A 41 -19.56 -18.02 11.78
C TYR A 41 -19.07 -16.83 10.94
N GLN A 42 -17.75 -16.71 10.71
CA GLN A 42 -17.21 -15.69 9.81
C GLN A 42 -17.57 -15.97 8.35
N LYS A 43 -17.59 -17.25 7.96
CA LYS A 43 -17.83 -17.74 6.58
C LYS A 43 -19.29 -17.97 6.23
N ILE A 44 -20.22 -17.85 7.19
CA ILE A 44 -21.64 -17.80 6.85
C ILE A 44 -21.79 -16.77 5.72
N PRO A 45 -22.36 -17.15 4.55
CA PRO A 45 -22.45 -16.28 3.41
C PRO A 45 -23.27 -15.06 3.80
N LYS A 46 -22.54 -13.98 4.11
CA LYS A 46 -23.11 -12.65 4.29
C LYS A 46 -23.64 -12.25 2.92
N GLY A 47 -24.74 -11.50 2.88
CA GLY A 47 -25.30 -11.01 1.63
C GLY A 47 -24.24 -10.32 0.76
N PRO A 48 -24.51 -10.13 -0.55
CA PRO A 48 -23.55 -9.56 -1.49
C PRO A 48 -22.88 -8.33 -0.89
N ARG A 49 -21.58 -8.42 -0.64
CA ARG A 49 -20.81 -7.26 -0.22
C ARG A 49 -20.85 -6.32 -1.42
N VAL A 50 -21.52 -5.17 -1.28
CA VAL A 50 -21.37 -4.11 -2.26
C VAL A 50 -19.93 -3.66 -2.13
N ASP A 51 -19.09 -4.11 -3.06
CA ASP A 51 -17.72 -3.62 -3.13
C ASP A 51 -17.78 -2.10 -3.23
N PRO A 52 -17.03 -1.37 -2.39
CA PRO A 52 -17.14 0.07 -2.33
C PRO A 52 -16.82 0.63 -3.73
N VAL A 53 -17.84 1.18 -4.38
CA VAL A 53 -17.67 1.80 -5.70
C VAL A 53 -16.61 2.89 -5.53
N PRO A 54 -15.48 2.80 -6.23
CA PRO A 54 -14.41 3.75 -6.02
C PRO A 54 -14.88 5.16 -6.38
N THR A 55 -14.96 6.03 -5.38
CA THR A 55 -15.37 7.42 -5.59
C THR A 55 -14.24 8.27 -6.15
N SER A 56 -12.99 7.88 -5.88
CA SER A 56 -11.80 8.60 -6.35
C SER A 56 -11.53 8.37 -7.84
N LEU A 57 -11.00 9.39 -8.51
CA LEU A 57 -10.62 9.31 -9.93
C LEU A 57 -9.61 8.18 -10.18
N ALA A 58 -8.59 8.08 -9.32
CA ALA A 58 -7.61 7.00 -9.38
C ALA A 58 -8.24 5.62 -9.13
N GLY A 59 -9.20 5.51 -8.20
CA GLY A 59 -9.91 4.27 -7.93
C GLY A 59 -10.77 3.82 -9.12
N LYS A 60 -11.43 4.75 -9.82
CA LYS A 60 -12.20 4.46 -11.05
C LYS A 60 -11.29 3.95 -12.17
N TYR A 61 -10.13 4.55 -12.36
CA TYR A 61 -9.16 4.10 -13.35
C TYR A 61 -8.61 2.70 -13.00
N LYS A 62 -8.26 2.46 -11.74
CA LYS A 62 -7.84 1.15 -11.24
C LYS A 62 -8.90 0.08 -11.50
N ALA A 63 -10.14 0.31 -11.11
CA ALA A 63 -11.23 -0.63 -11.32
C ALA A 63 -11.47 -0.93 -12.81
N LYS A 64 -11.36 0.09 -13.68
CA LYS A 64 -11.60 -0.09 -15.12
C LYS A 64 -10.51 -0.87 -15.84
N TYR A 65 -9.24 -0.67 -15.49
CA TYR A 65 -8.12 -1.19 -16.28
C TYR A 65 -7.25 -2.22 -15.57
N PHE A 66 -7.10 -2.14 -14.24
CA PHE A 66 -6.27 -3.09 -13.49
C PHE A 66 -7.06 -4.28 -12.97
N GLU A 67 -8.29 -4.07 -12.49
CA GLU A 67 -9.12 -5.16 -11.95
C GLU A 67 -9.73 -6.03 -13.06
N THR A 68 -9.86 -5.49 -14.27
CA THR A 68 -10.29 -6.21 -15.47
C THR A 68 -9.16 -6.96 -16.18
N GLY A 69 -7.90 -6.77 -15.76
CA GLY A 69 -6.72 -7.36 -16.41
C GLY A 69 -6.44 -6.82 -17.82
N SER A 70 -6.91 -5.62 -18.16
CA SER A 70 -6.72 -5.03 -19.48
C SER A 70 -5.25 -4.62 -19.72
N PRO A 71 -4.69 -4.83 -20.92
CA PRO A 71 -3.34 -4.35 -21.27
C PRO A 71 -3.28 -2.83 -21.54
N ALA A 72 -4.42 -2.13 -21.52
CA ALA A 72 -4.51 -0.71 -21.83
C ALA A 72 -3.59 0.21 -20.98
N PRO A 73 -3.35 -0.02 -19.66
CA PRO A 73 -2.42 0.80 -18.88
C PRO A 73 -1.01 0.84 -19.47
N ILE A 74 -0.53 -0.28 -20.02
CA ILE A 74 0.78 -0.35 -20.65
C ILE A 74 0.81 0.56 -21.88
N LEU A 75 -0.24 0.50 -22.71
CA LEU A 75 -0.37 1.36 -23.88
C LEU A 75 -0.46 2.84 -23.50
N HIS A 76 -1.18 3.18 -22.42
CA HIS A 76 -1.26 4.56 -21.92
C HIS A 76 0.12 5.10 -21.52
N VAL A 77 0.95 4.28 -20.87
CA VAL A 77 2.31 4.68 -20.48
C VAL A 77 3.20 4.89 -21.71
N ILE A 78 3.16 3.97 -22.69
CA ILE A 78 3.93 4.10 -23.94
C ILE A 78 3.52 5.37 -24.69
N LEU A 79 2.21 5.61 -24.81
CA LEU A 79 1.68 6.79 -25.48
C LEU A 79 2.10 8.08 -24.75
N ALA A 80 1.98 8.11 -23.42
CA ALA A 80 2.37 9.27 -22.61
C ALA A 80 3.87 9.57 -22.76
N LEU A 81 4.72 8.54 -22.70
CA LEU A 81 6.17 8.72 -22.86
C LEU A 81 6.54 9.13 -24.27
N GLY A 82 5.91 8.56 -25.30
CA GLY A 82 6.15 8.91 -26.70
C GLY A 82 5.78 10.35 -27.01
N LEU A 83 4.60 10.80 -26.58
CA LEU A 83 4.17 12.19 -26.75
C LEU A 83 5.05 13.16 -25.96
N MET A 84 5.38 12.82 -24.71
CA MET A 84 6.28 13.63 -23.89
C MET A 84 7.66 13.76 -24.54
N GLY A 85 8.24 12.66 -25.01
CA GLY A 85 9.52 12.66 -25.73
C GLY A 85 9.47 13.54 -26.97
N TYR A 86 8.44 13.40 -27.80
CA TYR A 86 8.24 14.24 -28.99
C TYR A 86 8.13 15.73 -28.66
N THR A 87 7.37 16.09 -27.62
CA THR A 87 7.25 17.51 -27.23
C THR A 87 8.55 18.11 -26.73
N ILE A 88 9.37 17.33 -26.01
CA ILE A 88 10.69 17.76 -25.54
C ILE A 88 11.63 17.95 -26.73
N ASP A 89 11.72 16.95 -27.61
CA ASP A 89 12.56 16.99 -28.80
C ASP A 89 12.21 18.20 -29.67
N TYR A 90 10.92 18.43 -29.94
CA TYR A 90 10.45 19.58 -30.71
C TYR A 90 10.87 20.92 -30.10
N ASN A 91 10.70 21.09 -28.78
CA ASN A 91 11.06 22.33 -28.08
C ASN A 91 12.57 22.58 -28.11
N LEU A 92 13.38 21.55 -27.90
CA LEU A 92 14.85 21.66 -27.94
C LEU A 92 15.34 21.95 -29.36
N HIS A 93 14.79 21.25 -30.36
CA HIS A 93 15.14 21.44 -31.76
C HIS A 93 14.82 22.85 -32.26
N LEU A 94 13.67 23.39 -31.85
CA LEU A 94 13.25 24.73 -32.23
C LEU A 94 14.14 25.80 -31.57
N SER A 95 14.53 25.60 -30.31
CA SER A 95 15.45 26.50 -29.61
C SER A 95 16.81 26.59 -30.31
N GLU A 96 17.37 25.45 -30.73
CA GLU A 96 18.65 25.38 -31.43
C GLU A 96 18.59 26.05 -32.81
N TYR A 97 17.49 25.86 -33.55
CA TYR A 97 17.28 26.55 -34.82
C TYR A 97 17.26 28.08 -34.64
N PHE A 98 16.53 28.58 -33.64
CA PHE A 98 16.48 30.01 -33.36
C PHE A 98 17.82 30.58 -32.86
N HIS A 99 18.58 29.82 -32.07
CA HIS A 99 19.90 30.26 -31.60
C HIS A 99 20.89 30.36 -32.77
N ARG A 100 20.98 29.31 -33.60
CA ARG A 100 21.88 29.26 -34.76
C ARG A 100 21.59 30.35 -35.80
N ARG A 101 20.32 30.76 -35.95
CA ARG A 101 19.94 31.83 -36.89
C ARG A 101 20.42 33.22 -36.47
N LYS A 102 20.59 33.47 -35.17
CA LYS A 102 21.05 34.77 -34.65
C LYS A 102 22.54 34.99 -34.85
N GLU A 103 23.32 33.91 -34.92
CA GLU A 103 24.78 33.98 -35.02
C GLU A 103 25.25 34.16 -36.47
N GLY A 104 24.43 33.74 -37.45
CA GLY A 104 24.70 33.92 -38.88
C GLY A 104 24.14 35.21 -39.49
N SER A 105 23.60 36.14 -38.69
CA SER A 105 23.07 37.42 -39.16
C SER A 105 23.88 38.66 -38.70
N LEU A 106 25.16 38.45 -38.38
CA LEU A 106 26.18 39.49 -38.14
C LEU A 106 27.22 39.44 -39.25
#